data_AF-A0A7Y5FVX0-F1
#
_entry.id   AF-A0A7Y5FVX0-F1
#
_cell.length_a   1.000
_cell.length_b   1.000
_cell.length_c   1.000
_cell.angle_alpha   90.00
_cell.angle_beta   90.00
_cell.angle_gamma   90.00
#
_symmetry.space_group_name_H-M   'P 1'
#
loop_
_entity.id
_entity.type
_entity.pdbx_description
1 polymer ?
#
loop_
_entity_poly.entity_id
_entity_poly.type
_entity_poly.pdbx_seq_one_letter_code
_entity_poly.pdbx_strand_id
1 'polypeptide(L)'
;MPPAKTRPVILGLMIYTALVAGCFSNEKRKSLIRQAVHEELRVHPRATLIDLYKSFFQGAFGPGHMIPDREAARRYLEAELQNSVAFDSVLWQPVGERRQFYRLNLKLVKEGVIPAEACLEAFVQSANAAKPPALEEWRREWQMIESVIEDMNLAISNFDEDKNLLQQKLERGEIIGHHSATFEELYHPHYRVVSKHHFEDLQKRFLLPAE
;
A
#
# COMPACT_ATOMS: atom_id res chain seq x y z
N MET A 1 52.08 25.27 -22.26
CA MET A 1 51.53 24.55 -21.08
C MET A 1 51.54 25.50 -19.89
N PRO A 2 50.55 25.51 -18.98
CA PRO A 2 49.51 24.50 -18.75
C PRO A 2 48.07 24.99 -19.06
N PRO A 3 47.08 24.08 -19.19
CA PRO A 3 45.67 24.45 -19.19
C PRO A 3 45.23 24.85 -17.77
N ALA A 4 44.39 25.89 -17.68
CA ALA A 4 43.79 26.36 -16.44
C ALA A 4 43.01 25.23 -15.75
N LYS A 5 43.35 24.97 -14.48
CA LYS A 5 42.63 24.04 -13.60
C LYS A 5 41.28 24.64 -13.18
N THR A 6 40.30 24.70 -14.08
CA THR A 6 38.91 25.06 -13.77
C THR A 6 38.06 23.82 -13.49
N ARG A 7 38.40 23.01 -12.47
CA ARG A 7 37.63 21.78 -12.15
C ARG A 7 37.38 21.39 -10.67
N PRO A 8 37.51 22.26 -9.64
CA PRO A 8 36.98 21.90 -8.30
C PRO A 8 35.64 22.56 -7.94
N VAL A 9 35.40 23.83 -8.33
CA VAL A 9 34.23 24.60 -7.82
C VAL A 9 32.91 24.17 -8.46
N ILE A 10 32.89 23.93 -9.76
CA ILE A 10 31.67 23.48 -10.48
C ILE A 10 31.27 22.06 -10.05
N LEU A 11 32.26 21.19 -9.81
CA LEU A 11 32.03 19.83 -9.32
C LEU A 11 31.51 19.85 -7.87
N GLY A 12 32.07 20.72 -7.02
CA GLY A 12 31.58 20.92 -5.64
C GLY A 12 30.14 21.47 -5.58
N LEU A 13 29.77 22.39 -6.48
CA LEU A 13 28.41 22.91 -6.57
C LEU A 13 27.41 21.85 -7.07
N MET A 14 27.78 21.02 -8.05
CA MET A 14 26.94 19.91 -8.53
C MET A 14 26.76 18.79 -7.49
N ILE A 15 27.81 18.48 -6.73
CA ILE A 15 27.72 17.51 -5.62
C ILE A 15 26.83 18.07 -4.49
N TYR A 16 26.97 19.36 -4.16
CA TYR A 16 26.14 20.03 -3.16
C TYR A 16 24.65 20.07 -3.57
N THR A 17 24.35 20.43 -4.82
CA THR A 17 22.96 20.46 -5.31
C THR A 17 22.35 19.06 -5.36
N ALA A 18 23.11 18.03 -5.75
CA ALA A 18 22.66 16.64 -5.70
C ALA A 18 22.39 16.14 -4.27
N LEU A 19 23.26 16.51 -3.31
CA LEU A 19 23.09 16.18 -1.89
C LEU A 19 21.83 16.84 -1.31
N VAL A 20 21.62 18.14 -1.56
CA VAL A 20 20.44 18.88 -1.10
C VAL A 20 19.15 18.31 -1.71
N ALA A 21 19.16 17.98 -3.01
CA ALA A 21 18.02 17.35 -3.68
C ALA A 21 17.71 15.94 -3.13
N GLY A 22 18.76 15.16 -2.84
CA GLY A 22 18.64 13.84 -2.20
C GLY A 22 18.01 13.94 -0.81
N CYS A 23 18.51 14.84 0.04
CA CYS A 23 17.95 15.07 1.37
C CYS A 23 16.49 15.55 1.31
N PHE A 24 16.18 16.48 0.41
CA PHE A 24 14.81 16.97 0.24
C PHE A 24 13.84 15.87 -0.21
N SER A 25 14.26 15.02 -1.15
CA SER A 25 13.43 13.89 -1.59
C SER A 25 13.21 12.85 -0.49
N ASN A 26 14.23 12.60 0.35
CA ASN A 26 14.11 11.70 1.49
C ASN A 26 13.14 12.26 2.55
N GLU A 27 13.28 13.52 2.95
CA GLU A 27 12.38 14.13 3.94
C GLU A 27 10.93 14.24 3.44
N LYS A 28 10.75 14.54 2.14
CA LYS A 28 9.43 14.46 1.51
C LYS A 28 8.84 13.04 1.60
N ARG A 29 9.64 12.01 1.32
CA ARG A 29 9.21 10.62 1.41
C ARG A 29 8.81 10.24 2.85
N LYS A 30 9.65 10.57 3.84
CA LYS A 30 9.32 10.35 5.26
C LYS A 30 8.01 11.02 5.65
N SER A 31 7.78 12.26 5.20
CA SER A 31 6.52 12.97 5.45
C SER A 31 5.30 12.21 4.89
N LEU A 32 5.39 11.69 3.67
CA LEU A 32 4.32 10.88 3.06
C LEU A 32 4.08 9.56 3.81
N ILE A 33 5.14 8.94 4.34
CA ILE A 33 5.02 7.73 5.18
C ILE A 33 4.27 8.05 6.47
N ARG A 34 4.68 9.12 7.19
CA ARG A 34 3.98 9.57 8.40
C ARG A 34 2.51 9.85 8.13
N GLN A 35 2.20 10.49 7.00
CA GLN A 35 0.83 10.75 6.59
C GLN A 35 0.04 9.45 6.36
N ALA A 36 0.59 8.49 5.63
CA ALA A 36 -0.08 7.21 5.37
C ALA A 36 -0.33 6.42 6.67
N VAL A 37 0.63 6.42 7.60
CA VAL A 37 0.50 5.79 8.92
C VAL A 37 -0.63 6.45 9.72
N HIS A 38 -0.65 7.78 9.80
CA HIS A 38 -1.71 8.50 10.50
C HIS A 38 -3.09 8.26 9.88
N GLU A 39 -3.18 8.21 8.56
CA GLU A 39 -4.44 7.94 7.87
C GLU A 39 -4.98 6.55 8.17
N GLU A 40 -4.12 5.51 8.12
CA GLU A 40 -4.51 4.14 8.47
C GLU A 40 -4.96 4.07 9.94
N LEU A 41 -4.15 4.57 10.88
CA LEU A 41 -4.48 4.53 12.32
C LEU A 41 -5.70 5.39 12.70
N ARG A 42 -6.04 6.40 11.89
CA ARG A 42 -7.24 7.21 12.11
C ARG A 42 -8.52 6.41 11.86
N VAL A 43 -8.53 5.55 10.85
CA VAL A 43 -9.73 4.73 10.51
C VAL A 43 -9.67 3.33 11.12
N HIS A 44 -8.47 2.83 11.40
CA HIS A 44 -8.19 1.54 12.03
C HIS A 44 -7.33 1.74 13.29
N PRO A 45 -7.86 2.32 14.38
CA PRO A 45 -7.08 2.65 15.58
C PRO A 45 -6.51 1.44 16.35
N ARG A 46 -6.93 0.22 16.01
CA ARG A 46 -6.43 -1.04 16.57
C ARG A 46 -5.52 -1.80 15.60
N ALA A 47 -5.16 -1.18 14.47
CA ALA A 47 -4.18 -1.73 13.56
C ALA A 47 -2.81 -1.86 14.24
N THR A 48 -2.13 -2.94 13.92
CA THR A 48 -0.81 -3.31 14.43
C THR A 48 0.27 -2.99 13.40
N LEU A 49 1.55 -3.26 13.70
CA LEU A 49 2.62 -3.04 12.73
C LEU A 49 2.46 -3.98 11.51
N ILE A 50 1.86 -5.17 11.70
CA ILE A 50 1.51 -6.09 10.61
C ILE A 50 0.55 -5.44 9.60
N ASP A 51 -0.41 -4.66 10.08
CA ASP A 51 -1.43 -4.04 9.23
C ASP A 51 -0.88 -2.84 8.46
N LEU A 52 0.00 -2.07 9.12
CA LEU A 52 0.80 -1.02 8.47
C LEU A 52 1.70 -1.65 7.39
N TYR A 53 2.45 -2.71 7.72
CA TYR A 53 3.24 -3.47 6.75
C TYR A 53 2.40 -3.86 5.54
N LYS A 54 1.22 -4.42 5.78
CA LYS A 54 0.33 -4.85 4.70
C LYS A 54 -0.15 -3.67 3.83
N SER A 55 -0.44 -2.51 4.42
CA SER A 55 -0.81 -1.29 3.68
C SER A 55 0.32 -0.84 2.75
N PHE A 56 1.55 -0.71 3.27
CA PHE A 56 2.70 -0.35 2.45
C PHE A 56 3.05 -1.41 1.40
N PHE A 57 2.95 -2.69 1.76
CA PHE A 57 3.14 -3.81 0.85
C PHE A 57 2.17 -3.74 -0.33
N GLN A 58 0.88 -3.53 -0.08
CA GLN A 58 -0.11 -3.35 -1.14
C GLN A 58 0.13 -2.08 -1.97
N GLY A 59 0.67 -1.02 -1.37
CA GLY A 59 1.11 0.18 -2.09
C GLY A 59 2.27 -0.07 -3.06
N ALA A 60 3.12 -1.06 -2.78
CA ALA A 60 4.28 -1.43 -3.61
C ALA A 60 3.97 -2.56 -4.61
N PHE A 61 3.23 -3.58 -4.20
CA PHE A 61 2.94 -4.79 -4.99
C PHE A 61 1.58 -4.75 -5.68
N GLY A 62 0.68 -3.84 -5.29
CA GLY A 62 -0.69 -3.81 -5.78
C GLY A 62 -1.50 -5.04 -5.32
N PRO A 63 -2.46 -5.53 -6.14
CA PRO A 63 -3.28 -6.69 -5.81
C PRO A 63 -2.57 -8.06 -5.78
N GLY A 64 -1.25 -8.10 -6.01
CA GLY A 64 -0.45 -9.33 -6.04
C GLY A 64 -0.39 -10.02 -7.40
N HIS A 65 0.33 -11.15 -7.47
CA HIS A 65 0.84 -11.72 -8.74
C HIS A 65 0.18 -13.01 -9.24
N MET A 66 -0.89 -13.50 -8.64
CA MET A 66 -1.55 -14.70 -9.16
C MET A 66 -3.07 -14.58 -9.13
N ILE A 67 -3.59 -13.96 -10.19
CA ILE A 67 -4.91 -14.32 -10.69
C ILE A 67 -4.66 -15.44 -11.70
N PRO A 68 -4.88 -16.73 -11.35
CA PRO A 68 -4.54 -17.84 -12.23
C PRO A 68 -5.28 -17.76 -13.57
N ASP A 69 -6.52 -17.27 -13.53
CA ASP A 69 -7.28 -16.80 -14.68
C ASP A 69 -8.45 -15.91 -14.19
N ARG A 70 -9.08 -15.18 -15.11
CA ARG A 70 -10.21 -14.28 -14.80
C ARG A 70 -11.42 -15.03 -14.22
N GLU A 71 -11.67 -16.28 -14.66
CA GLU A 71 -12.78 -17.09 -14.17
C GLU A 71 -12.61 -17.45 -12.69
N ALA A 72 -11.38 -17.79 -12.29
CA ALA A 72 -11.02 -18.05 -10.90
C ALA A 72 -11.18 -16.79 -10.04
N ALA A 73 -10.71 -15.62 -10.51
CA ALA A 73 -10.93 -14.37 -9.80
C ALA A 73 -12.42 -14.06 -9.61
N ARG A 74 -13.26 -14.34 -10.60
CA ARG A 74 -14.71 -14.21 -10.46
C ARG A 74 -15.27 -15.16 -9.42
N ARG A 75 -14.95 -16.45 -9.48
CA ARG A 75 -15.44 -17.44 -8.51
C ARG A 75 -15.05 -17.07 -7.08
N TYR A 76 -13.82 -16.57 -6.87
CA TYR A 76 -13.41 -16.09 -5.56
C TYR A 76 -14.18 -14.84 -5.12
N LEU A 77 -14.40 -13.88 -6.02
CA LEU A 77 -15.21 -12.70 -5.72
C LEU A 77 -16.65 -13.08 -5.36
N GLU A 78 -17.30 -13.92 -6.16
CA GLU A 78 -18.68 -14.37 -5.92
C GLU A 78 -18.80 -15.14 -4.61
N ALA A 79 -17.89 -16.07 -4.34
CA ALA A 79 -17.88 -16.84 -3.10
C ALA A 79 -17.66 -15.93 -1.88
N GLU A 80 -16.76 -14.95 -1.97
CA GLU A 80 -16.53 -13.99 -0.88
C GLU A 80 -17.77 -13.13 -0.65
N LEU A 81 -18.37 -12.57 -1.71
CA LEU A 81 -19.60 -11.80 -1.60
C LEU A 81 -20.75 -12.61 -1.00
N GLN A 82 -20.86 -13.91 -1.30
CA GLN A 82 -21.89 -14.77 -0.73
C GLN A 82 -21.68 -15.03 0.77
N ASN A 83 -20.44 -15.26 1.20
CA ASN A 83 -20.11 -15.68 2.57
C ASN A 83 -19.86 -14.54 3.54
N SER A 84 -19.48 -13.35 3.06
CA SER A 84 -19.22 -12.18 3.91
C SER A 84 -20.52 -11.61 4.49
N VAL A 85 -20.61 -11.61 5.82
CA VAL A 85 -21.75 -11.09 6.59
C VAL A 85 -21.45 -9.75 7.27
N ALA A 86 -20.17 -9.43 7.45
CA ALA A 86 -19.70 -8.18 8.03
C ALA A 86 -18.64 -7.57 7.13
N PHE A 87 -18.56 -6.25 7.12
CA PHE A 87 -17.64 -5.48 6.30
C PHE A 87 -17.13 -4.29 7.10
N ASP A 88 -15.94 -3.83 6.72
CA ASP A 88 -15.38 -2.59 7.22
C ASP A 88 -16.34 -1.40 6.99
N SER A 89 -16.28 -0.43 7.88
CA SER A 89 -16.93 0.88 7.72
C SER A 89 -16.26 1.74 6.65
N VAL A 90 -14.97 1.53 6.39
CA VAL A 90 -14.22 2.27 5.37
C VAL A 90 -14.56 1.73 4.00
N LEU A 91 -15.27 2.52 3.18
CA LEU A 91 -15.73 2.08 1.86
C LEU A 91 -14.61 2.01 0.81
N TRP A 92 -13.60 2.87 0.94
CA TRP A 92 -12.39 2.81 0.16
C TRP A 92 -11.27 3.61 0.84
N GLN A 93 -10.02 3.24 0.60
CA GLN A 93 -8.86 3.98 1.07
C GLN A 93 -7.63 3.76 0.19
N PRO A 94 -6.76 4.78 0.00
CA PRO A 94 -5.45 4.57 -0.59
C PRO A 94 -4.57 3.72 0.33
N VAL A 95 -3.59 3.02 -0.25
CA VAL A 95 -2.61 2.23 0.49
C VAL A 95 -1.17 2.65 0.17
N GLY A 96 -0.32 2.57 1.20
CA GLY A 96 1.08 3.03 1.15
C GLY A 96 1.24 4.55 0.92
N GLU A 97 2.48 5.02 0.98
CA GLU A 97 2.81 6.44 0.81
C GLU A 97 2.65 6.94 -0.63
N ARG A 98 2.75 6.02 -1.60
CA ARG A 98 2.72 6.33 -3.03
C ARG A 98 1.32 6.57 -3.59
N ARG A 99 0.28 6.11 -2.88
CA ARG A 99 -1.15 6.22 -3.27
C ARG A 99 -1.44 5.76 -4.70
N GLN A 100 -0.74 4.73 -5.16
CA GLN A 100 -0.93 4.15 -6.51
C GLN A 100 -2.04 3.09 -6.54
N PHE A 101 -2.44 2.60 -5.39
CA PHE A 101 -3.48 1.59 -5.23
C PHE A 101 -4.45 1.99 -4.12
N TYR A 102 -5.66 1.45 -4.22
CA TYR A 102 -6.76 1.66 -3.30
C TYR A 102 -7.34 0.32 -2.90
N ARG A 103 -7.67 0.16 -1.61
CA ARG A 103 -8.60 -0.87 -1.14
C ARG A 103 -10.00 -0.37 -1.45
N LEU A 104 -10.76 -1.15 -2.22
CA LEU A 104 -12.17 -0.94 -2.50
C LEU A 104 -12.98 -1.97 -1.71
N ASN A 105 -13.78 -1.51 -0.76
CA ASN A 105 -14.58 -2.37 0.11
C ASN A 105 -15.65 -3.11 -0.70
N LEU A 106 -15.69 -4.43 -0.56
CA LEU A 106 -16.64 -5.29 -1.26
C LEU A 106 -18.09 -5.10 -0.82
N LYS A 107 -18.34 -4.38 0.28
CA LYS A 107 -19.67 -3.90 0.66
C LYS A 107 -20.34 -3.13 -0.48
N LEU A 108 -19.58 -2.27 -1.18
CA LEU A 108 -20.09 -1.52 -2.34
C LEU A 108 -20.57 -2.43 -3.46
N VAL A 109 -19.95 -3.60 -3.61
CA VAL A 109 -20.34 -4.60 -4.61
C VAL A 109 -21.52 -5.43 -4.11
N LYS A 110 -21.47 -5.86 -2.84
CA LYS A 110 -22.53 -6.62 -2.18
C LYS A 110 -23.86 -5.89 -2.17
N GLU A 111 -23.84 -4.57 -1.99
CA GLU A 111 -25.02 -3.69 -1.97
C GLU A 111 -25.45 -3.21 -3.37
N GLY A 112 -24.73 -3.62 -4.43
CA GLY A 112 -25.08 -3.29 -5.81
C GLY A 112 -24.72 -1.85 -6.23
N VAL A 113 -23.97 -1.10 -5.42
CA VAL A 113 -23.47 0.24 -5.77
C VAL A 113 -22.47 0.15 -6.91
N ILE A 114 -21.52 -0.78 -6.82
CA ILE A 114 -20.58 -1.10 -7.89
C ILE A 114 -20.95 -2.47 -8.48
N PRO A 115 -21.19 -2.58 -9.80
CA PRO A 115 -21.42 -3.88 -10.43
C PRO A 115 -20.25 -4.83 -10.19
N ALA A 116 -20.54 -6.09 -9.84
CA ALA A 116 -19.50 -7.10 -9.57
C ALA A 116 -18.52 -7.28 -10.72
N GLU A 117 -19.02 -7.23 -11.96
CA GLU A 117 -18.19 -7.30 -13.16
C GLU A 117 -17.23 -6.11 -13.29
N ALA A 118 -17.68 -4.89 -12.97
CA ALA A 118 -16.82 -3.70 -13.00
C ALA A 118 -15.72 -3.78 -11.92
N CYS A 119 -16.04 -4.29 -10.74
CA CYS A 119 -15.05 -4.55 -9.68
C CYS A 119 -14.03 -5.62 -10.10
N LEU A 120 -14.50 -6.73 -10.68
CA LEU A 120 -13.66 -7.81 -11.18
C LEU A 120 -12.71 -7.31 -12.26
N GLU A 121 -13.22 -6.58 -13.25
CA GLU A 121 -12.43 -6.03 -14.34
C GLU A 121 -11.34 -5.09 -13.81
N ALA A 122 -11.71 -4.14 -12.95
CA ALA A 122 -10.76 -3.22 -12.32
C ALA A 122 -9.67 -3.97 -11.54
N PHE A 123 -10.03 -5.01 -10.78
CA PHE A 123 -9.09 -5.84 -10.03
C PHE A 123 -8.12 -6.58 -10.95
N VAL A 124 -8.63 -7.27 -11.99
CA VAL A 124 -7.83 -8.04 -12.94
C VAL A 124 -6.88 -7.13 -13.73
N GLN A 125 -7.38 -6.00 -14.24
CA GLN A 125 -6.55 -5.05 -14.98
C GLN A 125 -5.47 -4.43 -14.08
N SER A 126 -5.80 -4.16 -12.82
CA SER A 126 -4.83 -3.66 -11.84
C SER A 126 -3.73 -4.68 -11.52
N ALA A 127 -4.07 -5.97 -11.42
CA ALA A 127 -3.10 -7.04 -11.21
C ALA A 127 -2.16 -7.22 -12.40
N ASN A 128 -2.72 -7.22 -13.62
CA ASN A 128 -1.94 -7.38 -14.85
C ASN A 128 -0.98 -6.19 -15.10
N ALA A 129 -1.36 -4.99 -14.66
CA ALA A 129 -0.54 -3.79 -14.81
C ALA A 129 0.49 -3.58 -13.68
N ALA A 130 0.38 -4.33 -12.57
CA ALA A 130 1.24 -4.17 -11.42
C ALA A 130 2.69 -4.56 -11.75
N LYS A 131 3.63 -3.71 -11.32
CA LYS A 131 5.09 -3.92 -11.47
C LYS A 131 5.71 -3.96 -10.08
N PRO A 132 5.73 -5.13 -9.43
CA PRO A 132 6.23 -5.25 -8.07
C PRO A 132 7.74 -5.03 -8.04
N PRO A 133 8.27 -4.47 -6.94
CA PRO A 133 9.71 -4.46 -6.72
C PRO A 133 10.23 -5.89 -6.49
N ALA A 134 11.53 -6.10 -6.65
CA ALA A 134 12.16 -7.33 -6.18
C ALA A 134 12.06 -7.43 -4.65
N LEU A 135 12.06 -8.64 -4.09
CA LEU A 135 11.92 -8.83 -2.65
C LEU A 135 13.02 -8.13 -1.83
N GLU A 136 14.25 -8.10 -2.36
CA GLU A 136 15.37 -7.40 -1.73
C GLU A 136 15.29 -5.88 -1.82
N GLU A 137 14.58 -5.34 -2.81
CA GLU A 137 14.25 -3.92 -2.88
C GLU A 137 13.17 -3.60 -1.85
N TRP A 138 12.13 -4.43 -1.79
CA TRP A 138 11.07 -4.30 -0.79
C TRP A 138 11.60 -4.35 0.64
N ARG A 139 12.51 -5.27 0.95
CA ARG A 139 13.14 -5.37 2.28
C ARG A 139 13.79 -4.05 2.69
N ARG A 140 14.55 -3.42 1.79
CA ARG A 140 15.20 -2.11 2.05
C ARG A 140 14.20 -0.99 2.20
N GLU A 141 13.15 -0.99 1.37
CA GLU A 141 12.07 -0.02 1.48
C GLU A 141 11.33 -0.15 2.82
N TRP A 142 11.00 -1.38 3.23
CA TRP A 142 10.34 -1.65 4.49
C TRP A 142 11.19 -1.22 5.68
N GLN A 143 12.49 -1.51 5.71
CA GLN A 143 13.39 -1.06 6.79
C GLN A 143 13.36 0.46 6.98
N MET A 144 13.30 1.23 5.88
CA MET A 144 13.16 2.68 5.98
C MET A 144 11.78 3.08 6.48
N ILE A 145 10.70 2.47 5.98
CA ILE A 145 9.33 2.74 6.45
C ILE A 145 9.21 2.45 7.95
N GLU A 146 9.67 1.29 8.38
CA GLU A 146 9.69 0.85 9.79
C GLU A 146 10.45 1.85 10.67
N SER A 147 11.64 2.29 10.23
CA SER A 147 12.41 3.32 10.97
C SER A 147 11.63 4.63 11.15
N VAL A 148 10.85 5.04 10.13
CA VAL A 148 10.01 6.24 10.23
C VAL A 148 8.86 6.01 11.20
N ILE A 149 8.25 4.83 11.20
CA ILE A 149 7.16 4.49 12.15
C ILE A 149 7.68 4.46 13.58
N GLU A 150 8.86 3.88 13.80
CA GLU A 150 9.54 3.85 15.11
C GLU A 150 9.84 5.27 15.61
N ASP A 151 10.37 6.14 14.75
CA ASP A 151 10.61 7.56 15.06
C ASP A 151 9.34 8.36 15.39
N MET A 152 8.16 7.90 14.95
CA MET A 152 6.89 8.55 15.28
C MET A 152 6.44 8.30 16.73
N ASN A 153 7.04 7.32 17.42
CA ASN A 153 6.75 6.99 18.82
C ASN A 153 5.24 6.86 19.13
N LEU A 154 4.52 6.14 18.26
CA LEU A 154 3.07 5.93 18.37
C LEU A 154 2.76 4.76 19.30
N ALA A 155 1.61 4.83 19.98
CA ALA A 155 1.11 3.73 20.81
C ALA A 155 0.48 2.62 19.94
N ILE A 156 1.30 1.82 19.28
CA ILE A 156 0.89 0.65 18.50
C ILE A 156 1.03 -0.60 19.39
N SER A 157 0.00 -1.43 19.44
CA SER A 157 0.03 -2.67 20.24
C SER A 157 0.99 -3.70 19.62
N ASN A 158 1.74 -4.40 20.47
CA ASN A 158 2.68 -5.48 20.08
C ASN A 158 3.76 -5.06 19.07
N PHE A 159 4.18 -3.79 19.11
CA PHE A 159 5.08 -3.23 18.09
C PHE A 159 6.41 -4.01 17.98
N ASP A 160 7.07 -4.28 19.11
CA ASP A 160 8.37 -4.97 19.12
C ASP A 160 8.24 -6.44 18.70
N GLU A 161 7.17 -7.12 19.10
CA GLU A 161 6.89 -8.50 18.67
C GLU A 161 6.64 -8.58 17.17
N ASP A 162 5.81 -7.69 16.63
CA ASP A 162 5.52 -7.62 15.20
C ASP A 162 6.76 -7.27 14.38
N LYS A 163 7.59 -6.33 14.86
CA LYS A 163 8.86 -5.94 14.23
C LYS A 163 9.79 -7.13 14.12
N ASN A 164 9.98 -7.87 15.21
CA ASN A 164 10.81 -9.08 15.23
C ASN A 164 10.27 -10.17 14.29
N LEU A 165 8.95 -10.37 14.24
CA LEU A 165 8.31 -11.33 13.33
C LEU A 165 8.52 -10.94 11.86
N LEU A 166 8.29 -9.67 11.51
CA LEU A 166 8.47 -9.13 10.17
C LEU A 166 9.92 -9.25 9.72
N GLN A 167 10.86 -8.89 10.58
CA GLN A 167 12.28 -9.02 10.29
C GLN A 167 12.66 -10.48 9.98
N GLN A 168 12.28 -11.43 10.84
CA GLN A 168 12.59 -12.85 10.64
C GLN A 168 12.00 -13.41 9.34
N LYS A 169 10.77 -13.01 8.99
CA LYS A 169 10.14 -13.45 7.75
C LYS A 169 10.82 -12.88 6.51
N LEU A 170 11.08 -11.58 6.50
CA LEU A 170 11.79 -10.94 5.39
C LEU A 170 13.21 -11.52 5.23
N GLU A 171 13.90 -11.86 6.33
CA GLU A 171 15.18 -12.57 6.31
C GLU A 171 15.16 -13.91 5.61
N ARG A 172 14.05 -14.65 5.73
CA ARG A 172 13.83 -15.93 5.04
C ARG A 172 13.29 -15.78 3.61
N GLY A 173 13.07 -14.55 3.15
CA GLY A 173 12.44 -14.28 1.86
C GLY A 173 10.92 -14.52 1.86
N GLU A 174 10.30 -14.47 3.03
CA GLU A 174 8.86 -14.65 3.20
C GLU A 174 8.14 -13.29 3.35
N ILE A 175 6.88 -13.23 2.93
CA ILE A 175 6.01 -12.05 3.10
C ILE A 175 4.82 -12.39 4.01
N ILE A 176 4.34 -11.39 4.76
CA ILE A 176 3.08 -11.53 5.50
C ILE A 176 1.94 -11.05 4.61
N GLY A 177 1.20 -12.01 4.06
CA GLY A 177 0.07 -11.74 3.16
C GLY A 177 -1.25 -11.45 3.88
N HIS A 178 -1.37 -11.76 5.17
CA HIS A 178 -2.60 -11.66 5.96
C HIS A 178 -2.59 -10.44 6.87
N HIS A 179 -3.78 -9.98 7.26
CA HIS A 179 -3.91 -8.95 8.29
C HIS A 179 -3.60 -9.56 9.66
N SER A 180 -3.40 -8.71 10.68
CA SER A 180 -3.36 -9.23 12.06
C SER A 180 -4.72 -9.82 12.45
N ALA A 181 -4.72 -10.77 13.38
CA ALA A 181 -5.98 -11.37 13.86
C ALA A 181 -6.93 -10.31 14.44
N THR A 182 -6.40 -9.33 15.17
CA THR A 182 -7.17 -8.20 15.70
C THR A 182 -7.80 -7.36 14.60
N PHE A 183 -7.10 -7.13 13.49
CA PHE A 183 -7.64 -6.38 12.37
C PHE A 183 -8.74 -7.16 11.65
N GLU A 184 -8.55 -8.47 11.44
CA GLU A 184 -9.56 -9.34 10.82
C GLU A 184 -10.84 -9.43 11.67
N GLU A 185 -10.70 -9.53 12.99
CA GLU A 185 -11.81 -9.61 13.93
C GLU A 185 -12.60 -8.28 14.03
N LEU A 186 -11.90 -7.14 14.08
CA LEU A 186 -12.56 -5.85 14.33
C LEU A 186 -13.10 -5.18 13.07
N TYR A 187 -12.41 -5.35 11.94
CA TYR A 187 -12.67 -4.54 10.74
C TYR A 187 -13.20 -5.36 9.56
N HIS A 188 -13.11 -6.69 9.60
CA HIS A 188 -13.61 -7.57 8.53
C HIS A 188 -13.19 -7.11 7.11
N PRO A 189 -11.88 -7.18 6.79
CA PRO A 189 -11.26 -6.54 5.62
C PRO A 189 -11.60 -7.21 4.27
N HIS A 190 -12.86 -7.21 3.90
CA HIS A 190 -13.34 -7.68 2.59
C HIS A 190 -13.22 -6.56 1.56
N TYR A 191 -12.09 -6.53 0.86
CA TYR A 191 -11.82 -5.53 -0.18
C TYR A 191 -11.11 -6.14 -1.40
N ARG A 192 -11.04 -5.35 -2.48
CA ARG A 192 -10.11 -5.58 -3.59
C ARG A 192 -9.13 -4.43 -3.70
N VAL A 193 -7.87 -4.76 -3.96
CA VAL A 193 -6.86 -3.74 -4.26
C VAL A 193 -6.93 -3.42 -5.75
N VAL A 194 -7.18 -2.16 -6.09
CA VAL A 194 -7.25 -1.68 -7.47
C VAL A 194 -6.28 -0.53 -7.66
N SER A 195 -5.74 -0.33 -8.86
CA SER A 195 -4.89 0.82 -9.15
C SER A 195 -5.70 2.11 -9.06
N LYS A 196 -5.02 3.22 -8.77
CA LYS A 196 -5.61 4.54 -8.68
C LYS A 196 -6.46 4.90 -9.90
N HIS A 197 -5.96 4.58 -11.10
CA HIS A 197 -6.67 4.84 -12.34
C HIS A 197 -8.04 4.14 -12.40
N HIS A 198 -8.07 2.82 -12.11
CA HIS A 198 -9.34 2.08 -12.12
C HIS A 198 -10.25 2.47 -10.95
N PHE A 199 -9.68 2.81 -9.80
CA PHE A 199 -10.47 3.35 -8.68
C PHE A 199 -11.16 4.66 -9.07
N GLU A 200 -10.45 5.61 -9.67
CA GLU A 200 -11.01 6.89 -10.10
C GLU A 200 -12.10 6.71 -11.19
N ASP A 201 -11.95 5.73 -12.09
CA ASP A 201 -12.99 5.36 -13.05
C ASP A 201 -14.26 4.85 -12.35
N LEU A 202 -14.11 3.87 -11.44
CA LEU A 202 -15.22 3.35 -10.65
C LEU A 202 -15.90 4.46 -9.82
N GLN A 203 -15.10 5.34 -9.23
CA GLN A 203 -15.60 6.45 -8.42
C GLN A 203 -16.47 7.39 -9.25
N LYS A 204 -16.00 7.81 -10.43
CA LYS A 204 -16.75 8.68 -11.35
C LYS A 204 -18.05 8.03 -11.84
N ARG A 205 -18.01 6.73 -12.11
CA ARG A 205 -19.15 6.01 -12.70
C ARG A 205 -20.24 5.63 -11.69
N PHE A 206 -19.86 5.34 -10.44
CA PHE A 206 -20.74 4.66 -9.49
C PHE A 206 -20.83 5.31 -8.11
N LEU A 207 -19.86 6.13 -7.70
CA LEU A 207 -19.78 6.66 -6.33
C LEU A 207 -20.05 8.16 -6.24
N LEU A 208 -19.86 8.90 -7.33
CA LEU A 208 -20.19 10.32 -7.40
C LEU A 208 -21.60 10.51 -7.96
N PRO A 209 -22.33 11.56 -7.54
CA PRO A 209 -23.58 11.94 -8.18
C PRO A 209 -23.36 12.18 -9.67
N ALA A 210 -24.34 11.81 -10.52
CA ALA A 210 -24.33 12.25 -11.91
C ALA A 210 -24.37 13.79 -11.94
N GLU A 211 -23.43 14.39 -12.66
CA GLU A 211 -23.42 15.84 -12.94
C GLU A 211 -24.63 16.26 -13.77
#